data_AF-A0A6A7AJ15-F1
#
_entry.id   AF-A0A6A7AJ15-F1
#
_cell.length_a   1.000
_cell.length_b   1.000
_cell.length_c   1.000
_cell.angle_alpha   90.00
_cell.angle_beta   90.00
_cell.angle_gamma   90.00
#
_symmetry.space_group_name_H-M   'P 1'
#
loop_
_entity.id
_entity.type
_entity.pdbx_description
1 polymer ?
#
loop_
_entity_poly.entity_id
_entity_poly.type
_entity_poly.pdbx_seq_one_letter_code
_entity_poly.pdbx_strand_id
1 'polypeptide(L)' 'MPTHQEDLLQCLQSSLRNALATFGPTSSQYLNIKYMTDELATKIALDKLSISPNGAQQDQDQKMEVA' A
#
# COMPACT_ATOMS: atom_id res chain seq x y z
N MET A 1 0.08 14.38 0.30
CA MET A 1 -0.45 14.02 -1.03
C MET A 1 -0.41 12.50 -1.13
N PRO A 2 -1.44 11.84 -1.67
CA PRO A 2 -1.37 10.43 -1.97
C PRO A 2 -0.15 10.16 -2.87
N THR A 3 0.48 9.02 -2.69
CA THR A 3 1.51 8.57 -3.63
C THR A 3 0.86 8.24 -4.98
N HIS A 4 1.65 8.30 -6.06
CA HIS A 4 1.16 7.92 -7.39
C HIS A 4 0.54 6.51 -7.42
N GLN A 5 1.05 5.59 -6.60
CA GLN A 5 0.51 4.24 -6.46
C GLN A 5 -0.85 4.22 -5.75
N GLU A 6 -1.05 5.06 -4.74
CA GLU A 6 -2.34 5.19 -4.05
C GLU A 6 -3.41 5.81 -4.97
N ASP A 7 -3.05 6.79 -5.79
CA ASP A 7 -3.95 7.36 -6.81
C ASP A 7 -4.34 6.31 -7.87
N LEU A 8 -3.38 5.51 -8.32
CA LEU A 8 -3.63 4.41 -9.24
C LEU A 8 -4.53 3.34 -8.62
N LEU A 9 -4.33 3.01 -7.34
CA LEU A 9 -5.17 2.06 -6.62
C LEU A 9 -6.62 2.55 -6.54
N GLN A 10 -6.84 3.84 -6.26
CA GLN A 10 -8.19 4.44 -6.25
C GLN A 10 -8.86 4.38 -7.63
N CYS A 11 -8.09 4.62 -8.70
CA CYS A 11 -8.57 4.48 -10.07
C CYS A 11 -8.99 3.04 -10.37
N LEU A 12 -8.17 2.06 -10.00
CA LEU A 12 -8.45 0.64 -10.20
C LEU A 12 -9.68 0.18 -9.40
N GLN A 13 -9.82 0.60 -8.15
CA GLN A 13 -11.00 0.29 -7.33
C GLN A 13 -12.30 0.87 -7.93
N SER A 14 -12.23 2.07 -8.51
CA SER A 14 -13.38 2.67 -9.20
C SER A 14 -13.71 1.90 -10.48
N SER A 15 -12.70 1.55 -11.27
CA SER A 15 -12.85 0.71 -12.46
C SER A 15 -13.44 -0.67 -12.12
N LEU A 16 -13.01 -1.27 -11.00
CA LEU A 16 -13.51 -2.57 -10.52
C LEU A 16 -15.00 -2.52 -10.19
N ARG A 17 -15.46 -1.46 -9.51
CA ARG A 17 -16.90 -1.26 -9.25
C ARG A 17 -17.70 -1.10 -10.54
N ASN A 18 -17.16 -0.35 -11.50
CA ASN A 18 -17.81 -0.15 -12.79
C ASN A 18 -17.88 -1.46 -13.59
N ALA A 19 -16.79 -2.23 -13.61
CA ALA A 19 -16.73 -3.53 -14.26
C ALA A 19 -17.69 -4.54 -13.62
N LEU A 20 -17.79 -4.55 -12.29
CA LEU A 20 -18.76 -5.37 -11.56
C LEU A 20 -20.20 -5.03 -11.97
N ALA A 21 -20.53 -3.74 -12.00
CA ALA A 21 -21.87 -3.27 -12.38
C ALA A 21 -22.23 -3.57 -13.84
N THR A 22 -21.25 -3.58 -14.74
CA THR A 22 -21.46 -3.71 -16.19
C THR A 22 -21.41 -5.17 -16.67
N PHE A 23 -20.42 -5.92 -16.21
CA PHE A 23 -20.11 -7.26 -16.74
C PHE A 23 -20.39 -8.39 -15.74
N GLY A 24 -20.54 -8.06 -14.45
CA GLY A 24 -20.76 -9.04 -13.39
C GLY A 24 -19.49 -9.70 -12.86
N PRO A 25 -19.60 -10.41 -11.72
CA PRO A 25 -18.47 -10.89 -10.92
C PRO A 25 -17.68 -12.04 -11.55
N THR A 26 -18.24 -12.73 -12.54
CA THR A 26 -17.59 -13.86 -13.23
C THR A 26 -16.97 -13.46 -14.57
N SER A 27 -17.12 -12.20 -14.98
CA SER A 27 -16.57 -11.72 -16.25
C SER A 27 -15.05 -11.63 -16.20
N SER A 28 -14.39 -11.93 -17.32
CA SER A 28 -12.94 -11.79 -17.43
C SER A 28 -12.49 -10.35 -17.20
N GLN A 29 -13.30 -9.35 -17.58
CA GLN A 29 -13.02 -7.94 -17.35
C GLN A 29 -12.95 -7.62 -15.86
N TYR A 30 -13.96 -8.03 -15.09
CA TYR A 30 -13.99 -7.84 -13.64
C TYR A 30 -12.83 -8.58 -12.96
N LEU A 31 -12.62 -9.85 -13.31
CA LEU A 31 -11.57 -10.68 -12.70
C LEU A 31 -10.17 -10.12 -12.96
N ASN A 32 -9.88 -9.68 -14.19
CA ASN A 32 -8.58 -9.07 -14.52
C ASN A 32 -8.32 -7.80 -13.72
N ILE A 33 -9.31 -6.90 -13.63
CA ILE A 33 -9.17 -5.66 -12.85
C ILE A 33 -9.03 -5.98 -11.36
N LYS A 34 -9.73 -7.01 -10.86
CA LYS A 34 -9.63 -7.46 -9.48
C LYS A 34 -8.21 -7.91 -9.16
N TYR A 35 -7.61 -8.77 -9.99
CA TYR A 35 -6.24 -9.23 -9.77
C TYR A 35 -5.22 -8.09 -9.79
N MET A 36 -5.36 -7.13 -10.71
CA MET A 36 -4.50 -5.94 -10.73
C MET A 36 -4.65 -5.07 -9.47
N THR A 37 -5.89 -4.92 -8.98
CA THR A 37 -6.19 -4.15 -7.76
C THR A 37 -5.57 -4.82 -6.54
N ASP A 38 -5.76 -6.14 -6.40
CA ASP A 38 -5.26 -6.94 -5.28
C ASP A 38 -3.72 -6.94 -5.26
N GLU A 39 -3.08 -7.09 -6.43
CA GLU A 39 -1.63 -7.05 -6.56
C GLU A 39 -1.05 -5.69 -6.13
N LEU A 40 -1.63 -4.58 -6.61
CA LEU A 40 -1.16 -3.24 -6.27
C LEU A 40 -1.38 -2.91 -4.78
N ALA A 41 -2.54 -3.27 -4.23
CA ALA A 41 -2.81 -3.10 -2.80
C ALA A 41 -1.79 -3.86 -1.94
N THR A 42 -1.43 -5.08 -2.34
CA THR A 42 -0.41 -5.89 -1.67
C THR A 42 0.96 -5.24 -1.77
N LYS A 43 1.36 -4.74 -2.95
CA LYS A 43 2.64 -4.04 -3.15
C LYS A 43 2.74 -2.80 -2.26
N ILE A 44 1.69 -1.98 -2.19
CA ILE A 44 1.65 -0.80 -1.32
C ILE A 44 1.75 -1.19 0.16
N ALA A 45 1.03 -2.24 0.56
CA ALA A 45 1.10 -2.72 1.95
C ALA A 45 2.51 -3.23 2.33
N LEU A 46 3.16 -3.97 1.44
CA LEU A 46 4.54 -4.45 1.62
C LEU A 46 5.55 -3.31 1.68
N ASP A 47 5.39 -2.29 0.83
CA ASP A 47 6.24 -1.10 0.85
C ASP A 47 6.11 -0.37 2.20
N LYS A 48 4.87 -0.15 2.65
CA LYS A 48 4.59 0.46 3.97
C LYS A 48 5.14 -0.35 5.14
N LEU A 49 5.11 -1.68 5.07
CA LEU A 49 5.71 -2.58 6.08
C LEU A 49 7.24 -2.53 6.06
N SER A 50 7.85 -2.46 4.88
CA SER A 50 9.31 -2.37 4.70
C SER A 50 9.88 -1.05 5.20
N ILE A 51 9.05 -0.01 5.31
CA ILE A 51 9.42 1.32 5.81
C ILE A 51 9.47 1.39 7.35
N SER A 52 9.11 0.34 8.11
CA SER A 52 9.33 0.32 9.56
C SER A 52 10.85 0.33 9.87
N PRO A 53 11.43 1.43 10.37
CA PRO A 53 12.77 1.39 10.91
C PRO A 53 12.67 0.66 12.25
N ASN A 54 13.56 -0.31 12.46
CA ASN A 54 13.86 -0.82 13.78
C ASN A 54 14.30 0.37 14.65
N GLY A 55 13.38 0.88 15.47
CA GLY A 55 13.58 2.05 16.33
C GLY A 55 13.22 1.71 17.76
N ALA A 56 14.14 1.05 18.46
CA ALA A 56 14.18 1.03 19.92
C ALA A 56 15.59 1.38 20.39
N GLN A 57 15.72 2.56 21.02
CA GLN A 57 16.83 3.09 21.84
C GLN A 57 18.18 3.33 21.10
N GLN A 58 18.72 4.55 20.94
CA GLN A 58 18.80 5.68 21.88
C GLN A 58 19.02 5.24 23.33
N ASP A 59 20.09 4.47 23.54
CA ASP A 59 20.69 4.35 24.86
C ASP A 59 21.56 5.58 25.14
N GLN A 60 21.36 6.10 26.34
CA GLN A 60 21.96 7.30 26.87
C GLN A 60 23.41 6.99 27.26
N ASP A 61 24.38 7.59 26.59
CA ASP A 61 25.70 7.81 27.20
C ASP A 61 25.73 9.24 27.73
N GLN A 62 25.00 9.44 28.83
CA GLN A 62 25.22 10.57 29.72
C GLN A 62 26.27 10.11 30.73
N LYS A 63 27.34 10.91 30.85
CA LYS A 63 28.21 11.11 32.02
C LYS A 63 29.61 10.50 31.95
N MET A 64 30.55 11.28 31.41
CA MET A 64 31.68 11.70 32.24
C MET A 64 32.02 13.17 31.97
N GLU A 65 31.86 13.96 33.04
CA GLU A 65 32.11 15.39 33.16
C GLU A 65 33.52 15.59 33.77
N VAL A 66 34.08 16.78 33.55
CA VAL A 66 35.09 17.52 34.34
C VAL A 66 36.60 17.33 34.05
N ALA A 67 37.19 18.49 33.73
CA ALA A 67 38.57 18.99 33.87
C ALA A 67 39.67 18.47 32.95
#